data_AF-A0A432MLK0-F1
#
_entry.id   AF-A0A432MLK0-F1
#
_cell.length_a   1.000
_cell.length_b   1.000
_cell.length_c   1.000
_cell.angle_alpha   90.00
_cell.angle_beta   90.00
_cell.angle_gamma   90.00
#
_symmetry.space_group_name_H-M   'P 1'
#
loop_
_entity.id
_entity.type
_entity.pdbx_description
1 polymer ?
#
loop_
_entity_poly.entity_id
_entity_poly.type
_entity_poly.pdbx_seq_one_letter_code
_entity_poly.pdbx_strand_id
1 'polypeptide(L)'
;MSHPEDRPASPFRRLPPVHALLDAPELAIAIETHGRETVLSAVRSVLEEARQAISRGEAFPVDPDSLAGKAAGRLDADRPTLRPVINATGVLLHTGLGRAPLAREAAEAVSRVAAGYCNLEFDLEHGERGRRSSGVAELLRRITGAEAAAVVNNNAGATMLALRALAIGREVVVSRGQLVEIGGSYRLPEVFEASGARLREVGTTNKTRLADYERAIGPETAALLRVHSSNYTIVGFAESVGIGPMAALARSRGVLAIDEIGSGALGPGRPPGVSGEPTVAEGIAAGADLVLCSGDKLLGGPQCGLLLGRSEVICRIEADPMMRALRVDKMTLAALEATLRIALDPSRAARGIPLWAFLSTPVDRLRERADRLAGRLREELRLDATAADSVAFVGGGSAPDEAIPSASVRVIPPLPGPSPGASEASRALRLGSPGVVCRVQGGALWFDLRAVPEDQDGEIAGAIGEVVRG
;
A
#
# COMPACT_ATOMS: atom_id res chain seq x y z
N MET A 1 64.66 -33.94 -24.23
CA MET A 1 64.73 -32.53 -23.79
C MET A 1 63.59 -31.79 -24.47
N SER A 2 62.45 -31.68 -23.81
CA SER A 2 61.33 -30.83 -24.25
C SER A 2 61.60 -29.40 -23.79
N HIS A 3 61.42 -28.44 -24.69
CA HIS A 3 61.63 -27.01 -24.43
C HIS A 3 60.74 -26.51 -23.27
N PRO A 4 61.20 -25.55 -22.43
CA PRO A 4 60.41 -25.03 -21.31
C PRO A 4 59.22 -24.13 -21.69
N GLU A 5 58.92 -23.93 -22.98
CA GLU A 5 57.99 -22.87 -23.43
C GLU A 5 56.55 -23.31 -23.65
N ASP A 6 56.19 -24.59 -23.45
CA ASP A 6 54.82 -25.09 -23.67
C ASP A 6 54.09 -25.50 -22.37
N ARG A 7 54.33 -24.79 -21.25
CA ARG A 7 53.40 -24.86 -20.12
C ARG A 7 52.22 -23.93 -20.43
N PRO A 8 50.96 -24.42 -20.47
CA PRO A 8 49.81 -23.54 -20.65
C PRO A 8 49.88 -22.44 -19.59
N ALA A 9 49.83 -21.18 -20.04
CA ALA A 9 49.92 -20.03 -19.15
C ALA A 9 48.94 -20.22 -17.98
N SER A 10 49.45 -20.11 -16.75
CA SER A 10 48.66 -20.31 -15.54
C SER A 10 47.35 -19.52 -15.65
N PRO A 11 46.17 -20.15 -15.55
CA PRO A 11 44.89 -19.48 -15.75
C PRO A 11 44.69 -18.28 -14.80
N PHE A 12 45.38 -18.28 -13.66
CA PHE A 12 45.42 -17.16 -12.72
C PHE A 12 46.03 -15.87 -13.30
N ARG A 13 46.93 -15.95 -14.28
CA ARG A 13 47.54 -14.78 -14.93
C ARG A 13 46.56 -14.02 -15.82
N ARG A 14 45.39 -14.61 -16.12
CA ARG A 14 44.34 -13.99 -16.92
C ARG A 14 43.41 -13.09 -16.09
N LEU A 15 43.51 -13.11 -14.76
CA LEU A 15 42.71 -12.23 -13.91
C LEU A 15 43.23 -10.79 -14.01
N PRO A 16 42.35 -9.81 -14.30
CA PRO A 16 42.75 -8.41 -14.38
C PRO A 16 43.08 -7.84 -13.00
N PRO A 17 43.93 -6.82 -12.92
CA PRO A 17 44.18 -6.11 -11.68
C PRO A 17 42.94 -5.32 -11.25
N VAL A 18 42.79 -5.11 -9.94
CA VAL A 18 41.62 -4.43 -9.35
C VAL A 18 41.35 -3.05 -9.98
N HIS A 19 42.39 -2.27 -10.27
CA HIS A 19 42.22 -0.92 -10.86
C HIS A 19 41.54 -0.99 -12.24
N ALA A 20 41.89 -1.97 -13.06
CA ALA A 20 41.30 -2.13 -14.39
C ALA A 20 39.80 -2.46 -14.33
N LEU A 21 39.34 -3.12 -13.27
CA LEU A 21 37.92 -3.34 -13.04
C LEU A 21 37.23 -2.08 -12.51
N LEU A 22 37.87 -1.33 -11.61
CA LEU A 22 37.28 -0.09 -11.07
C LEU A 22 37.12 1.02 -12.12
N ASP A 23 37.90 0.98 -13.20
CA ASP A 23 37.81 1.91 -14.32
C ASP A 23 36.71 1.52 -15.33
N ALA A 24 36.04 0.37 -15.15
CA ALA A 24 34.91 -0.02 -15.98
C ALA A 24 33.74 0.97 -15.80
N PRO A 25 33.07 1.41 -16.89
CA PRO A 25 32.04 2.46 -16.83
C PRO A 25 30.93 2.18 -15.81
N GLU A 26 30.46 0.94 -15.73
CA GLU A 26 29.42 0.49 -14.81
C GLU A 26 29.85 0.54 -13.33
N LEU A 27 31.13 0.27 -13.03
CA LEU A 27 31.66 0.34 -11.67
C LEU A 27 32.04 1.78 -11.28
N ALA A 28 32.43 2.62 -12.23
CA ALA A 28 32.66 4.04 -12.00
C ALA A 28 31.38 4.75 -11.54
N ILE A 29 30.24 4.48 -12.19
CA ILE A 29 28.92 4.97 -11.77
C ILE A 29 28.55 4.44 -10.38
N ALA A 30 28.83 3.16 -10.11
CA ALA A 30 28.56 2.55 -8.82
C ALA A 30 29.41 3.18 -7.69
N ILE A 31 30.63 3.67 -7.97
CA ILE A 31 31.48 4.34 -6.98
C ILE A 31 30.85 5.66 -6.51
N GLU A 32 30.25 6.42 -7.42
CA GLU A 32 29.55 7.67 -7.08
C GLU A 32 28.33 7.40 -6.20
N THR A 33 27.65 6.26 -6.42
CA THR A 33 26.39 5.91 -5.75
C THR A 33 26.60 5.21 -4.40
N HIS A 34 27.51 4.23 -4.34
CA HIS A 34 27.71 3.35 -3.18
C HIS A 34 28.98 3.66 -2.38
N GLY A 35 29.82 4.57 -2.88
CA GLY A 35 31.14 4.84 -2.33
C GLY A 35 32.18 3.82 -2.80
N ARG A 36 33.42 4.29 -2.92
CA ARG A 36 34.55 3.51 -3.48
C ARG A 36 34.84 2.22 -2.71
N GLU A 37 34.74 2.24 -1.38
CA GLU A 37 35.07 1.07 -0.55
C GLU A 37 34.09 -0.10 -0.77
N THR A 38 32.80 0.21 -0.89
CA THR A 38 31.75 -0.77 -1.18
C THR A 38 31.99 -1.44 -2.53
N VAL A 39 32.27 -0.66 -3.57
CA VAL A 39 32.60 -1.17 -4.91
C VAL A 39 33.88 -2.00 -4.90
N LEU A 40 34.92 -1.53 -4.22
CA LEU A 40 36.18 -2.25 -4.08
C LEU A 40 35.99 -3.61 -3.38
N SER A 41 35.14 -3.66 -2.36
CA SER A 41 34.80 -4.91 -1.67
C SER A 41 34.11 -5.90 -2.61
N ALA A 42 33.13 -5.45 -3.40
CA ALA A 42 32.45 -6.27 -4.40
C ALA A 42 33.42 -6.82 -5.46
N VAL A 43 34.29 -5.96 -6.00
CA VAL A 43 35.32 -6.37 -6.97
C VAL A 43 36.28 -7.41 -6.38
N ARG A 44 36.76 -7.19 -5.16
CA ARG A 44 37.65 -8.16 -4.47
C ARG A 44 36.96 -9.50 -4.25
N SER A 45 35.69 -9.49 -3.89
CA SER A 45 34.89 -10.68 -3.66
C SER A 45 34.70 -11.50 -4.94
N VAL A 46 34.40 -10.84 -6.08
CA VAL A 46 34.26 -11.50 -7.39
C VAL A 46 35.59 -12.06 -7.87
N LEU A 47 36.70 -11.31 -7.70
CA LEU A 47 38.04 -11.81 -8.03
C LEU A 47 38.42 -13.03 -7.18
N GLU A 48 38.03 -13.05 -5.91
CA GLU A 48 38.31 -14.18 -5.02
C GLU A 48 37.54 -15.44 -5.45
N GLU A 49 36.28 -15.29 -5.85
CA GLU A 49 35.53 -16.41 -6.44
C GLU A 49 36.13 -16.91 -7.74
N ALA A 50 36.59 -16.00 -8.59
CA ALA A 50 37.29 -16.36 -9.81
C ALA A 50 38.54 -17.19 -9.49
N ARG A 51 39.34 -16.78 -8.48
CA ARG A 51 40.50 -17.56 -8.02
C ARG A 51 40.11 -18.94 -7.51
N GLN A 52 39.05 -19.03 -6.71
CA GLN A 52 38.57 -20.30 -6.15
C GLN A 52 38.07 -21.26 -7.25
N ALA A 53 37.31 -20.76 -8.22
CA ALA A 53 36.84 -21.55 -9.35
C ALA A 53 38.02 -22.07 -10.20
N ILE A 54 39.00 -21.21 -10.51
CA ILE A 54 40.22 -21.61 -11.22
C ILE A 54 40.99 -22.68 -10.43
N SER A 55 41.10 -22.55 -9.10
CA SER A 55 41.80 -23.57 -8.29
C SER A 55 41.12 -24.94 -8.28
N ARG A 56 39.80 -24.98 -8.50
CA ARG A 56 39.01 -26.20 -8.63
C ARG A 56 38.97 -26.75 -10.06
N GLY A 57 39.60 -26.06 -11.02
CA GLY A 57 39.54 -26.43 -12.45
C GLY A 57 38.18 -26.12 -13.11
N GLU A 58 37.35 -25.30 -12.47
CA GLU A 58 36.06 -24.87 -13.00
C GLU A 58 36.22 -23.74 -14.01
N ALA A 59 35.34 -23.70 -15.02
CA ALA A 59 35.28 -22.58 -15.94
C ALA A 59 34.70 -21.34 -15.23
N PHE A 60 35.42 -20.23 -15.27
CA PHE A 60 34.97 -18.94 -14.77
C PHE A 60 35.33 -17.85 -15.79
N PRO A 61 34.42 -16.95 -16.17
CA PRO A 61 34.74 -15.84 -17.07
C PRO A 61 35.68 -14.86 -16.36
N VAL A 62 36.84 -14.62 -16.96
CA VAL A 62 37.93 -13.81 -16.40
C VAL A 62 38.20 -12.53 -17.20
N ASP A 63 37.42 -12.27 -18.25
CA ASP A 63 37.46 -11.01 -18.96
C ASP A 63 36.98 -9.85 -18.06
N PRO A 64 37.53 -8.63 -18.23
CA PRO A 64 37.19 -7.48 -17.40
C PRO A 64 35.70 -7.17 -17.36
N ASP A 65 35.02 -7.23 -18.51
CA ASP A 65 33.60 -6.88 -18.64
C ASP A 65 32.71 -7.85 -17.84
N SER A 66 32.95 -9.16 -17.94
CA SER A 66 32.19 -10.16 -17.16
C SER A 66 32.42 -10.06 -15.65
N LEU A 67 33.64 -9.71 -15.24
CA LEU A 67 33.99 -9.55 -13.82
C LEU A 67 33.41 -8.26 -13.24
N ALA A 68 33.47 -7.17 -14.01
CA ALA A 68 32.84 -5.91 -13.67
C ALA A 68 31.31 -6.08 -13.58
N GLY A 69 30.69 -6.80 -14.53
CA GLY A 69 29.25 -7.05 -14.53
C GLY A 69 28.81 -7.91 -13.35
N LYS A 70 29.61 -8.92 -12.96
CA LYS A 70 29.38 -9.69 -11.73
C LYS A 70 29.51 -8.84 -10.46
N ALA A 71 30.46 -7.91 -10.41
CA ALA A 71 30.64 -7.01 -9.27
C ALA A 71 29.51 -5.98 -9.19
N ALA A 72 29.07 -5.44 -10.33
CA ALA A 72 27.88 -4.60 -10.45
C ALA A 72 26.62 -5.35 -10.00
N GLY A 73 26.45 -6.61 -10.44
CA GLY A 73 25.36 -7.48 -10.00
C GLY A 73 25.35 -7.77 -8.49
N ARG A 74 26.52 -7.73 -7.82
CA ARG A 74 26.61 -7.80 -6.36
C ARG A 74 26.19 -6.52 -5.67
N LEU A 75 26.59 -5.38 -6.23
CA LEU A 75 26.18 -4.07 -5.72
C LEU A 75 24.68 -3.88 -5.91
N ASP A 76 24.12 -4.45 -6.98
CA ASP A 76 22.69 -4.57 -7.18
C ASP A 76 21.98 -5.47 -6.15
N ALA A 77 22.69 -6.43 -5.55
CA ALA A 77 22.16 -7.21 -4.43
C ALA A 77 22.12 -6.43 -3.11
N ASP A 78 22.85 -5.31 -3.01
CA ASP A 78 22.84 -4.37 -1.87
C ASP A 78 21.82 -3.22 -2.07
N ARG A 79 20.92 -3.35 -3.05
CA ARG A 79 19.83 -2.39 -3.26
C ARG A 79 18.91 -2.34 -2.03
N PRO A 80 18.36 -1.15 -1.69
CA PRO A 80 17.35 -1.05 -0.64
C PRO A 80 16.20 -2.03 -0.88
N THR A 81 15.80 -2.75 0.17
CA THR A 81 14.70 -3.72 0.10
C THR A 81 13.38 -3.04 -0.28
N LEU A 82 13.15 -1.81 0.18
CA LEU A 82 12.03 -0.96 -0.24
C LEU A 82 12.47 -0.06 -1.38
N ARG A 83 11.80 -0.19 -2.52
CA ARG A 83 12.08 0.57 -3.74
C ARG A 83 10.81 0.90 -4.50
N PRO A 84 10.79 1.96 -5.32
CA PRO A 84 9.68 2.25 -6.21
C PRO A 84 9.45 1.10 -7.20
N VAL A 85 8.19 0.84 -7.49
CA VAL A 85 7.74 -0.15 -8.47
C VAL A 85 6.55 0.39 -9.24
N ILE A 86 6.45 0.00 -10.51
CA ILE A 86 5.29 0.32 -11.37
C ILE A 86 4.22 -0.74 -11.15
N ASN A 87 3.04 -0.32 -10.71
CA ASN A 87 1.90 -1.19 -10.47
C ASN A 87 1.04 -1.32 -11.73
N ALA A 88 1.34 -2.32 -12.56
CA ALA A 88 0.57 -2.67 -13.76
C ALA A 88 -0.37 -3.87 -13.52
N THR A 89 -0.78 -4.10 -12.27
CA THR A 89 -1.59 -5.28 -11.88
C THR A 89 -3.08 -5.09 -12.12
N GLY A 90 -3.56 -3.85 -12.15
CA GLY A 90 -4.99 -3.50 -12.14
C GLY A 90 -5.61 -3.51 -10.74
N VAL A 91 -4.81 -3.67 -9.68
CA VAL A 91 -5.26 -3.53 -8.28
C VAL A 91 -4.73 -2.22 -7.71
N LEU A 92 -5.61 -1.26 -7.42
CA LEU A 92 -5.19 0.11 -7.07
C LEU A 92 -4.59 0.19 -5.66
N LEU A 93 -5.31 -0.31 -4.66
CA LEU A 93 -4.86 -0.42 -3.27
C LEU A 93 -4.19 -1.77 -3.02
N HIS A 94 -3.11 -2.04 -3.75
CA HIS A 94 -2.40 -3.30 -3.61
C HIS A 94 -1.66 -3.38 -2.27
N THR A 95 -2.08 -4.29 -1.38
CA THR A 95 -1.51 -4.41 -0.02
C THR A 95 -0.01 -4.69 -0.03
N GLY A 96 0.46 -5.53 -0.94
CA GLY A 96 1.89 -5.83 -1.11
C GLY A 96 2.72 -4.73 -1.78
N LEU A 97 2.11 -3.70 -2.38
CA LEU A 97 2.81 -2.58 -3.04
C LEU A 97 2.59 -1.26 -2.30
N GLY A 98 2.12 -1.30 -1.05
CA GLY A 98 2.02 -0.12 -0.19
C GLY A 98 0.69 0.64 -0.23
N ARG A 99 -0.39 0.04 -0.75
CA ARG A 99 -1.74 0.65 -0.83
C ARG A 99 -1.76 1.97 -1.61
N ALA A 100 -2.30 3.05 -1.03
CA ALA A 100 -2.50 4.32 -1.71
C ALA A 100 -1.17 5.08 -1.84
N PRO A 101 -0.75 5.46 -3.06
CA PRO A 101 0.35 6.40 -3.22
C PRO A 101 -0.04 7.80 -2.74
N LEU A 102 0.90 8.49 -2.09
CA LEU A 102 0.69 9.85 -1.61
C LEU A 102 0.64 10.85 -2.76
N ALA A 103 -0.22 11.87 -2.62
CA ALA A 103 -0.16 13.07 -3.46
C ALA A 103 1.23 13.71 -3.36
N ARG A 104 1.68 14.35 -4.45
CA ARG A 104 2.98 15.05 -4.47
C ARG A 104 3.07 16.09 -3.35
N GLU A 105 2.02 16.87 -3.13
CA GLU A 105 2.04 17.87 -2.06
C GLU A 105 2.16 17.24 -0.65
N ALA A 106 1.61 16.04 -0.46
CA ALA A 106 1.73 15.29 0.79
C ALA A 106 3.15 14.72 0.98
N ALA A 107 3.77 14.16 -0.06
CA ALA A 107 5.15 13.69 -0.02
C ALA A 107 6.14 14.85 0.25
N GLU A 108 5.93 16.01 -0.39
CA GLU A 108 6.73 17.20 -0.15
C GLU A 108 6.52 17.76 1.27
N ALA A 109 5.30 17.70 1.81
CA ALA A 109 5.04 18.06 3.20
C ALA A 109 5.82 17.19 4.19
N VAL A 110 5.86 15.88 3.95
CA VAL A 110 6.70 14.94 4.72
C VAL A 110 8.16 15.34 4.66
N SER A 111 8.70 15.56 3.45
CA SER A 111 10.11 15.93 3.25
C SER A 111 10.47 17.20 4.05
N ARG A 112 9.62 18.24 3.99
CA ARG A 112 9.83 19.49 4.73
C ARG A 112 9.86 19.28 6.24
N VAL A 113 8.89 18.56 6.82
CA VAL A 113 8.86 18.35 8.28
C VAL A 113 9.90 17.34 8.75
N ALA A 114 10.35 16.43 7.89
CA ALA A 114 11.35 15.43 8.20
C ALA A 114 12.75 16.05 8.30
N ALA A 115 13.08 16.99 7.41
CA ALA A 115 14.40 17.60 7.28
C ALA A 115 14.84 18.49 8.46
N GLY A 116 13.91 18.94 9.30
CA GLY A 116 14.22 19.83 10.42
C GLY A 116 13.27 19.71 11.61
N TYR A 117 13.36 20.72 12.48
CA TYR A 117 12.40 20.92 13.57
C TYR A 117 11.05 21.39 13.03
N CYS A 118 9.97 21.04 13.72
CA CYS A 118 8.63 21.54 13.43
C CYS A 118 7.85 21.74 14.72
N ASN A 119 6.76 22.50 14.65
CA ASN A 119 5.85 22.80 15.76
C ASN A 119 4.90 21.63 16.09
N LEU A 120 5.46 20.41 16.14
CA LEU A 120 4.68 19.17 16.26
C LEU A 120 3.86 19.10 17.55
N GLU A 121 4.39 19.57 18.68
CA GLU A 121 3.69 19.60 19.98
C GLU A 121 3.87 20.99 20.62
N PHE A 122 3.95 22.03 19.81
CA PHE A 122 4.24 23.38 20.26
C PHE A 122 3.27 24.37 19.62
N ASP A 123 2.53 25.09 20.45
CA ASP A 123 1.68 26.19 20.02
C ASP A 123 2.56 27.41 19.77
N LEU A 124 2.58 27.90 18.53
CA LEU A 124 3.38 29.04 18.13
C LEU A 124 2.80 30.39 18.57
N GLU A 125 1.49 30.46 18.84
CA GLU A 125 0.81 31.68 19.28
C GLU A 125 1.07 31.92 20.77
N HIS A 126 0.94 30.87 21.59
CA HIS A 126 1.06 30.98 23.05
C HIS A 126 2.46 30.60 23.58
N GLY A 127 3.27 29.90 22.78
CA GLY A 127 4.61 29.46 23.20
C GLY A 127 4.61 28.29 24.19
N GLU A 128 3.55 27.47 24.19
CA GLU A 128 3.34 26.39 25.14
C GLU A 128 3.24 25.01 24.46
N ARG A 129 3.26 23.94 25.27
CA ARG A 129 3.10 22.58 24.76
C ARG A 129 1.67 22.35 24.28
N GLY A 130 1.52 22.02 23.01
CA GLY A 130 0.25 21.72 22.37
C GLY A 130 0.00 20.22 22.11
N ARG A 131 -1.19 19.92 21.59
CA ARG A 131 -1.54 18.58 21.08
C ARG A 131 -1.09 18.44 19.62
N ARG A 132 -0.45 17.32 19.29
CA ARG A 132 0.12 17.12 17.93
C ARG A 132 -0.87 16.94 16.80
N SER A 133 -2.07 16.46 17.09
CA SER A 133 -3.08 16.14 16.10
C SER A 133 -4.07 17.27 15.86
N SER A 134 -3.93 18.44 16.52
CA SER A 134 -4.93 19.51 16.49
C SER A 134 -5.31 19.97 15.08
N GLY A 135 -4.32 20.24 14.22
CA GLY A 135 -4.58 20.71 12.85
C GLY A 135 -5.31 19.67 12.00
N VAL A 136 -4.93 18.40 12.11
CA VAL A 136 -5.60 17.28 11.43
C VAL A 136 -7.02 17.06 11.98
N ALA A 137 -7.18 17.11 13.30
CA ALA A 137 -8.47 16.92 13.96
C ALA A 137 -9.48 18.01 13.55
N GLU A 138 -9.05 19.26 13.38
CA GLU A 138 -9.91 20.31 12.84
C GLU A 138 -10.40 20.01 11.42
N LEU A 139 -9.51 19.60 10.52
CA LEU A 139 -9.87 19.26 9.14
C LEU A 139 -10.83 18.08 9.09
N LEU A 140 -10.56 17.04 9.88
CA LEU A 140 -11.43 15.86 9.97
C LEU A 140 -12.85 16.23 10.43
N ARG A 141 -12.99 17.06 11.47
CA ARG A 141 -14.31 17.56 11.92
C ARG A 141 -15.01 18.35 10.82
N ARG A 142 -14.30 19.26 10.16
CA ARG A 142 -14.86 20.07 9.06
C ARG A 142 -15.37 19.23 7.88
N ILE A 143 -14.67 18.15 7.53
CA ILE A 143 -15.05 17.27 6.43
C ILE A 143 -16.23 16.38 6.81
N THR A 144 -16.21 15.83 8.03
CA THR A 144 -17.12 14.72 8.41
C THR A 144 -18.32 15.15 9.23
N GLY A 145 -18.30 16.33 9.83
CA GLY A 145 -19.32 16.79 10.77
C GLY A 145 -19.21 16.18 12.17
N ALA A 146 -18.18 15.38 12.46
CA ALA A 146 -17.92 14.87 13.80
C ALA A 146 -17.60 16.00 14.79
N GLU A 147 -17.96 15.82 16.06
CA GLU A 147 -17.68 16.81 17.11
C GLU A 147 -16.20 16.84 17.49
N ALA A 148 -15.57 15.66 17.52
CA ALA A 148 -14.16 15.47 17.84
C ALA A 148 -13.53 14.39 16.96
N ALA A 149 -12.20 14.43 16.85
CA ALA A 149 -11.43 13.44 16.10
C ALA A 149 -10.07 13.17 16.77
N ALA A 150 -9.63 11.92 16.72
CA ALA A 150 -8.31 11.47 17.13
C ALA A 150 -7.66 10.63 16.02
N VAL A 151 -6.32 10.57 16.04
CA VAL A 151 -5.53 9.85 15.03
C VAL A 151 -4.49 8.98 15.72
N VAL A 152 -4.42 7.72 15.29
CA VAL A 152 -3.48 6.71 15.77
C VAL A 152 -2.76 6.04 14.61
N ASN A 153 -1.82 5.13 14.92
CA ASN A 153 -0.93 4.49 13.95
C ASN A 153 -1.63 3.80 12.77
N ASN A 154 -2.71 3.06 13.01
CA ASN A 154 -3.50 2.40 11.97
C ASN A 154 -4.90 2.06 12.50
N ASN A 155 -5.79 1.64 11.61
CA ASN A 155 -7.17 1.32 11.99
C ASN A 155 -7.30 0.11 12.94
N ALA A 156 -6.39 -0.86 12.86
CA ALA A 156 -6.34 -1.96 13.82
C ALA A 156 -6.09 -1.44 15.26
N GLY A 157 -5.14 -0.51 15.40
CA GLY A 157 -4.88 0.20 16.64
C GLY A 157 -6.07 1.07 17.07
N ALA A 158 -6.78 1.69 16.13
CA ALA A 158 -8.00 2.46 16.43
C ALA A 158 -9.09 1.57 17.03
N THR A 159 -9.38 0.42 16.41
CA THR A 159 -10.35 -0.55 16.93
C THR A 159 -9.96 -1.08 18.30
N MET A 160 -8.71 -1.52 18.47
CA MET A 160 -8.20 -2.01 19.76
C MET A 160 -8.32 -0.94 20.86
N LEU A 161 -7.92 0.30 20.56
CA LEU A 161 -7.96 1.41 21.51
C LEU A 161 -9.39 1.80 21.87
N ALA A 162 -10.30 1.85 20.88
CA ALA A 162 -11.71 2.13 21.11
C ALA A 162 -12.36 1.07 22.01
N LEU A 163 -12.15 -0.22 21.72
CA LEU A 163 -12.68 -1.32 22.53
C LEU A 163 -12.14 -1.27 23.96
N ARG A 164 -10.84 -1.02 24.13
CA ARG A 164 -10.20 -0.92 25.44
C ARG A 164 -10.76 0.27 26.24
N ALA A 165 -10.69 1.48 25.69
CA ALA A 165 -11.08 2.69 26.40
C ALA A 165 -12.59 2.75 26.72
N LEU A 166 -13.42 2.11 25.90
CA LEU A 166 -14.87 2.19 26.02
C LEU A 166 -15.51 0.99 26.70
N ALA A 167 -14.89 -0.19 26.64
CA ALA A 167 -15.52 -1.46 27.00
C ALA A 167 -14.58 -2.47 27.70
N ILE A 168 -13.44 -2.05 28.25
CA ILE A 168 -12.59 -2.97 29.04
C ILE A 168 -13.41 -3.64 30.16
N GLY A 169 -13.36 -4.97 30.23
CA GLY A 169 -14.13 -5.76 31.18
C GLY A 169 -15.65 -5.66 31.00
N ARG A 170 -16.15 -5.21 29.84
CA ARG A 170 -17.58 -5.10 29.51
C ARG A 170 -17.88 -5.75 28.16
N GLU A 171 -19.15 -6.01 27.88
CA GLU A 171 -19.57 -6.67 26.65
C GLU A 171 -19.73 -5.68 25.49
N VAL A 172 -19.29 -6.09 24.30
CA VAL A 172 -19.60 -5.41 23.04
C VAL A 172 -20.30 -6.40 22.13
N VAL A 173 -21.48 -6.02 21.65
CA VAL A 173 -22.33 -6.88 20.83
C VAL A 173 -21.99 -6.68 19.35
N VAL A 174 -21.69 -7.76 18.64
CA VAL A 174 -21.35 -7.74 17.20
C VAL A 174 -21.97 -8.93 16.47
N SER A 175 -22.31 -8.75 15.20
CA SER A 175 -22.80 -9.83 14.34
C SER A 175 -21.72 -10.89 14.11
N ARG A 176 -22.10 -12.18 14.16
CA ARG A 176 -21.23 -13.30 13.74
C ARG A 176 -20.73 -13.16 12.31
N GLY A 177 -21.56 -12.59 11.43
CA GLY A 177 -21.22 -12.33 10.03
C GLY A 177 -20.19 -11.22 9.82
N GLN A 178 -19.76 -10.55 10.90
CA GLN A 178 -18.83 -9.42 10.90
C GLN A 178 -17.53 -9.71 11.65
N LEU A 179 -17.29 -10.95 12.05
CA LEU A 179 -16.02 -11.39 12.65
C LEU A 179 -14.97 -11.62 11.57
N VAL A 180 -14.41 -10.51 11.08
CA VAL A 180 -13.55 -10.48 9.90
C VAL A 180 -12.09 -10.87 10.19
N GLU A 181 -11.44 -11.46 9.19
CA GLU A 181 -9.99 -11.53 9.07
C GLU A 181 -9.54 -10.62 7.91
N ILE A 182 -8.55 -9.75 8.15
CA ILE A 182 -8.03 -8.79 7.16
C ILE A 182 -6.50 -8.92 7.08
N GLY A 183 -5.96 -9.01 5.86
CA GLY A 183 -4.51 -8.94 5.63
C GLY A 183 -3.69 -10.08 6.27
N GLY A 184 -4.32 -11.23 6.55
CA GLY A 184 -3.67 -12.46 7.03
C GLY A 184 -3.20 -12.46 8.49
N SER A 185 -3.34 -11.35 9.23
CA SER A 185 -2.89 -11.24 10.63
C SER A 185 -3.81 -10.42 11.53
N TYR A 186 -4.77 -9.67 10.97
CA TYR A 186 -5.78 -8.99 11.76
C TYR A 186 -7.03 -9.86 11.84
N ARG A 187 -7.41 -10.26 13.06
CA ARG A 187 -8.65 -11.00 13.35
C ARG A 187 -9.41 -10.26 14.43
N LEU A 188 -10.67 -9.90 14.15
CA LEU A 188 -11.47 -9.15 15.11
C LEU A 188 -11.59 -9.84 16.49
N PRO A 189 -11.79 -11.17 16.61
CA PRO A 189 -11.81 -11.84 17.91
C PRO A 189 -10.51 -11.69 18.71
N GLU A 190 -9.34 -11.77 18.07
CA GLU A 190 -8.03 -11.61 18.74
C GLU A 190 -7.83 -10.15 19.21
N VAL A 191 -8.39 -9.17 18.49
CA VAL A 191 -8.41 -7.77 18.91
C VAL A 191 -9.29 -7.57 20.15
N PHE A 192 -10.43 -8.28 20.24
CA PHE A 192 -11.26 -8.29 21.44
C PHE A 192 -10.46 -8.78 22.66
N GLU A 193 -9.79 -9.92 22.52
CA GLU A 193 -8.94 -10.48 23.59
C GLU A 193 -7.85 -9.48 24.02
N ALA A 194 -7.11 -8.90 23.07
CA ALA A 194 -6.05 -7.93 23.35
C ALA A 194 -6.56 -6.63 24.00
N SER A 195 -7.77 -6.18 23.63
CA SER A 195 -8.38 -4.97 24.19
C SER A 195 -8.89 -5.15 25.63
N GLY A 196 -9.18 -6.38 26.03
CA GLY A 196 -9.84 -6.71 27.29
C GLY A 196 -11.37 -6.50 27.28
N ALA A 197 -11.96 -6.15 26.14
CA ALA A 197 -13.41 -6.13 25.96
C ALA A 197 -13.94 -7.57 25.75
N ARG A 198 -15.14 -7.86 26.25
CA ARG A 198 -15.79 -9.16 26.06
C ARG A 198 -16.60 -9.18 24.78
N LEU A 199 -16.23 -10.06 23.86
CA LEU A 199 -16.95 -10.29 22.62
C LEU A 199 -18.31 -10.95 22.90
N ARG A 200 -19.42 -10.32 22.50
CA ARG A 200 -20.77 -10.88 22.57
C ARG A 200 -21.36 -11.03 21.16
N GLU A 201 -21.19 -12.21 20.58
CA GLU A 201 -21.65 -12.49 19.22
C GLU A 201 -23.17 -12.71 19.13
N VAL A 202 -23.79 -12.19 18.08
CA VAL A 202 -25.23 -12.36 17.79
C VAL A 202 -25.53 -12.72 16.34
N GLY A 203 -26.75 -13.19 16.08
CA GLY A 203 -27.19 -13.61 14.75
C GLY A 203 -26.45 -14.84 14.22
N THR A 204 -26.45 -14.99 12.90
CA THR A 204 -25.69 -16.01 12.16
C THR A 204 -24.75 -15.35 11.15
N THR A 205 -23.89 -16.15 10.51
CA THR A 205 -22.94 -15.68 9.49
C THR A 205 -23.63 -14.88 8.38
N ASN A 206 -24.73 -15.41 7.84
CA ASN A 206 -25.43 -14.80 6.72
C ASN A 206 -26.56 -13.85 7.15
N LYS A 207 -27.21 -14.07 8.29
CA LYS A 207 -28.38 -13.27 8.70
C LYS A 207 -28.23 -12.77 10.14
N THR A 208 -28.28 -11.46 10.29
CA THR A 208 -28.39 -10.81 11.60
C THR A 208 -29.50 -9.76 11.53
N ARG A 209 -30.38 -9.77 12.52
CA ARG A 209 -31.51 -8.84 12.64
C ARG A 209 -31.35 -7.95 13.86
N LEU A 210 -32.07 -6.82 13.85
CA LEU A 210 -32.03 -5.88 14.98
C LEU A 210 -32.44 -6.55 16.30
N ALA A 211 -33.41 -7.47 16.25
CA ALA A 211 -33.86 -8.23 17.42
C ALA A 211 -32.76 -9.12 18.04
N ASP A 212 -31.75 -9.54 17.27
CA ASP A 212 -30.62 -10.31 17.80
C ASP A 212 -29.72 -9.44 18.68
N TYR A 213 -29.49 -8.19 18.28
CA TYR A 213 -28.81 -7.20 19.11
C TYR A 213 -29.65 -6.87 20.36
N GLU A 214 -30.94 -6.59 20.19
CA GLU A 214 -31.81 -6.19 21.30
C GLU A 214 -31.86 -7.24 22.42
N ARG A 215 -31.95 -8.53 22.08
CA ARG A 215 -31.96 -9.61 23.08
C ARG A 215 -30.63 -9.81 23.80
N ALA A 216 -29.53 -9.35 23.21
CA ALA A 216 -28.20 -9.51 23.77
C ALA A 216 -27.78 -8.39 24.72
N ILE A 217 -28.47 -7.24 24.68
CA ILE A 217 -28.18 -6.10 25.55
C ILE A 217 -28.54 -6.43 27.00
N GLY A 218 -27.57 -6.28 27.89
CA GLY A 218 -27.73 -6.48 29.34
C GLY A 218 -26.92 -5.45 30.16
N PRO A 219 -26.88 -5.59 31.49
CA PRO A 219 -26.19 -4.65 32.39
C PRO A 219 -24.69 -4.46 32.05
N GLU A 220 -24.07 -5.52 31.54
CA GLU A 220 -22.66 -5.56 31.18
C GLU A 220 -22.36 -4.97 29.80
N THR A 221 -23.37 -4.67 28.98
CA THR A 221 -23.17 -4.18 27.62
C THR A 221 -22.70 -2.72 27.61
N ALA A 222 -21.54 -2.48 27.02
CA ALA A 222 -20.97 -1.15 26.83
C ALA A 222 -21.32 -0.55 25.45
N ALA A 223 -21.32 -1.39 24.40
CA ALA A 223 -21.49 -0.92 23.03
C ALA A 223 -22.10 -1.97 22.11
N LEU A 224 -22.72 -1.49 21.03
CA LEU A 224 -23.01 -2.24 19.81
C LEU A 224 -21.96 -1.85 18.77
N LEU A 225 -21.33 -2.85 18.15
CA LEU A 225 -20.31 -2.66 17.13
C LEU A 225 -20.83 -3.19 15.78
N ARG A 226 -20.84 -2.32 14.77
CA ARG A 226 -20.96 -2.71 13.37
C ARG A 226 -19.57 -2.71 12.76
N VAL A 227 -19.22 -3.77 12.05
CA VAL A 227 -18.00 -3.82 11.23
C VAL A 227 -18.37 -4.01 9.78
N HIS A 228 -17.85 -3.15 8.91
CA HIS A 228 -18.06 -3.24 7.47
C HIS A 228 -17.23 -4.37 6.86
N SER A 229 -17.85 -5.19 6.01
CA SER A 229 -17.19 -6.30 5.31
C SER A 229 -16.40 -5.76 4.10
N SER A 230 -15.30 -5.06 4.37
CA SER A 230 -14.58 -4.31 3.35
C SER A 230 -13.67 -5.17 2.45
N ASN A 231 -13.47 -6.46 2.78
CA ASN A 231 -12.61 -7.38 2.04
C ASN A 231 -13.29 -8.67 1.54
N TYR A 232 -14.59 -8.82 1.78
CA TYR A 232 -15.42 -9.90 1.22
C TYR A 232 -16.90 -9.48 1.21
N THR A 233 -17.70 -10.20 0.43
CA THR A 233 -19.17 -10.06 0.45
C THR A 233 -19.82 -11.42 0.66
N ILE A 234 -20.94 -11.44 1.37
CA ILE A 234 -21.79 -12.63 1.52
C ILE A 234 -22.92 -12.53 0.48
N VAL A 235 -22.87 -13.38 -0.55
CA VAL A 235 -23.88 -13.42 -1.62
C VAL A 235 -24.89 -14.54 -1.35
N GLY A 236 -26.18 -14.27 -1.60
CA GLY A 236 -27.29 -15.21 -1.42
C GLY A 236 -28.30 -14.73 -0.39
N PHE A 237 -28.79 -15.63 0.48
CA PHE A 237 -29.73 -15.28 1.56
C PHE A 237 -29.01 -14.59 2.72
N ALA A 238 -28.62 -13.34 2.51
CA ALA A 238 -27.92 -12.50 3.47
C ALA A 238 -28.81 -11.36 4.02
N GLU A 239 -28.64 -11.01 5.29
CA GLU A 239 -29.34 -9.92 5.97
C GLU A 239 -28.41 -9.30 7.01
N SER A 240 -28.26 -7.97 7.00
CA SER A 240 -27.40 -7.24 7.93
C SER A 240 -28.11 -5.99 8.46
N VAL A 241 -27.73 -5.55 9.66
CA VAL A 241 -28.30 -4.36 10.30
C VAL A 241 -27.42 -3.15 9.97
N GLY A 242 -28.04 -2.12 9.38
CA GLY A 242 -27.37 -0.85 9.13
C GLY A 242 -27.10 -0.05 10.42
N ILE A 243 -26.17 0.90 10.34
CA ILE A 243 -25.76 1.69 11.51
C ILE A 243 -26.90 2.55 12.10
N GLY A 244 -27.79 3.11 11.26
CA GLY A 244 -28.91 3.95 11.75
C GLY A 244 -29.84 3.24 12.75
N PRO A 245 -30.46 2.10 12.38
CA PRO A 245 -31.25 1.30 13.31
C PRO A 245 -30.46 0.85 14.55
N MET A 246 -29.18 0.50 14.39
CA MET A 246 -28.31 0.09 15.50
C MET A 246 -28.06 1.25 16.48
N ALA A 247 -27.78 2.45 15.97
CA ALA A 247 -27.60 3.67 16.75
C ALA A 247 -28.88 4.08 17.50
N ALA A 248 -30.05 3.94 16.86
CA ALA A 248 -31.33 4.18 17.51
C ALA A 248 -31.57 3.20 18.69
N LEU A 249 -31.26 1.92 18.51
CA LEU A 249 -31.34 0.91 19.57
C LEU A 249 -30.32 1.19 20.69
N ALA A 250 -29.08 1.53 20.34
CA ALA A 250 -28.04 1.86 21.32
C ALA A 250 -28.48 3.02 22.23
N ARG A 251 -28.98 4.11 21.63
CA ARG A 251 -29.54 5.25 22.37
C ARG A 251 -30.70 4.87 23.28
N SER A 252 -31.66 4.07 22.81
CA SER A 252 -32.83 3.68 23.63
C SER A 252 -32.47 2.79 24.82
N ARG A 253 -31.29 2.16 24.78
CA ARG A 253 -30.77 1.28 25.83
C ARG A 253 -29.61 1.88 26.64
N GLY A 254 -29.18 3.11 26.34
CA GLY A 254 -28.09 3.78 27.05
C GLY A 254 -26.71 3.17 26.83
N VAL A 255 -26.46 2.54 25.68
CA VAL A 255 -25.15 1.98 25.29
C VAL A 255 -24.59 2.73 24.06
N LEU A 256 -23.31 2.53 23.76
CA LEU A 256 -22.66 3.19 22.60
C LEU A 256 -22.95 2.45 21.29
N ALA A 257 -22.98 3.17 20.17
CA ALA A 257 -22.95 2.63 18.81
C ALA A 257 -21.62 2.98 18.13
N ILE A 258 -20.85 1.95 17.75
CA ILE A 258 -19.56 2.09 17.08
C ILE A 258 -19.69 1.54 15.65
N ASP A 259 -19.28 2.33 14.66
CA ASP A 259 -19.23 1.93 13.25
C ASP A 259 -17.77 1.82 12.79
N GLU A 260 -17.26 0.61 12.66
CA GLU A 260 -15.94 0.34 12.08
C GLU A 260 -16.13 0.15 10.58
N ILE A 261 -15.90 1.21 9.80
CA ILE A 261 -16.12 1.17 8.35
C ILE A 261 -14.90 0.69 7.59
N GLY A 262 -13.70 0.82 8.17
CA GLY A 262 -12.44 0.30 7.65
C GLY A 262 -11.90 0.96 6.39
N SER A 263 -12.75 1.30 5.40
CA SER A 263 -12.41 1.66 4.03
C SER A 263 -11.80 3.05 3.86
N GLY A 264 -12.04 3.97 4.80
CA GLY A 264 -11.43 5.30 4.79
C GLY A 264 -12.18 6.34 3.96
N ALA A 265 -13.42 6.06 3.52
CA ALA A 265 -14.23 7.06 2.85
C ALA A 265 -14.74 8.10 3.86
N LEU A 266 -14.26 9.34 3.79
CA LEU A 266 -14.62 10.38 4.78
C LEU A 266 -16.03 10.95 4.58
N GLY A 267 -16.49 11.14 3.34
CA GLY A 267 -17.77 11.79 3.06
C GLY A 267 -17.70 13.33 3.08
N PRO A 268 -18.80 14.04 2.73
CA PRO A 268 -20.13 13.50 2.40
C PRO A 268 -20.22 12.85 1.00
N GLY A 269 -19.22 13.03 0.14
CA GLY A 269 -19.08 12.31 -1.14
C GLY A 269 -18.18 11.07 -1.05
N ARG A 270 -18.31 10.17 -2.01
CA ARG A 270 -17.40 9.02 -2.19
C ARG A 270 -16.30 9.37 -3.19
N PRO A 271 -15.14 8.68 -3.15
CA PRO A 271 -14.23 8.70 -4.29
C PRO A 271 -14.98 8.34 -5.58
N PRO A 272 -14.65 8.97 -6.72
CA PRO A 272 -15.29 8.67 -8.01
C PRO A 272 -15.25 7.17 -8.33
N GLY A 273 -16.32 6.65 -8.93
CA GLY A 273 -16.38 5.24 -9.35
C GLY A 273 -16.52 4.21 -8.22
N VAL A 274 -16.64 4.64 -6.96
CA VAL A 274 -16.90 3.76 -5.80
C VAL A 274 -18.34 3.96 -5.34
N SER A 275 -19.12 2.87 -5.30
CA SER A 275 -20.55 2.89 -4.98
C SER A 275 -20.91 1.94 -3.84
N GLY A 276 -21.70 2.40 -2.87
CA GLY A 276 -22.19 1.54 -1.78
C GLY A 276 -21.26 1.46 -0.55
N GLU A 277 -20.03 1.93 -0.64
CA GLU A 277 -19.12 2.05 0.52
C GLU A 277 -19.67 3.02 1.58
N PRO A 278 -19.70 2.65 2.87
CA PRO A 278 -20.13 3.56 3.94
C PRO A 278 -19.08 4.67 4.15
N THR A 279 -19.54 5.89 4.41
CA THR A 279 -18.67 7.02 4.73
C THR A 279 -18.70 7.40 6.21
N VAL A 280 -17.65 8.06 6.69
CA VAL A 280 -17.60 8.61 8.05
C VAL A 280 -18.74 9.60 8.28
N ALA A 281 -18.94 10.54 7.36
CA ALA A 281 -20.02 11.54 7.47
C ALA A 281 -21.42 10.90 7.55
N GLU A 282 -21.68 9.84 6.77
CA GLU A 282 -22.96 9.11 6.84
C GLU A 282 -23.13 8.36 8.18
N GLY A 283 -22.06 7.74 8.70
CA GLY A 283 -22.09 7.07 10.00
C GLY A 283 -22.40 8.04 11.15
N ILE A 284 -21.74 9.21 11.15
CA ILE A 284 -22.00 10.29 12.12
C ILE A 284 -23.44 10.80 11.98
N ALA A 285 -23.90 11.09 10.76
CA ALA A 285 -25.26 11.57 10.52
C ALA A 285 -26.34 10.55 10.90
N ALA A 286 -26.05 9.26 10.76
CA ALA A 286 -26.92 8.17 11.22
C ALA A 286 -26.96 8.03 12.75
N GLY A 287 -26.10 8.76 13.45
CA GLY A 287 -26.05 8.87 14.90
C GLY A 287 -25.14 7.84 15.57
N ALA A 288 -24.12 7.33 14.88
CA ALA A 288 -23.05 6.58 15.52
C ALA A 288 -22.32 7.49 16.53
N ASP A 289 -21.94 6.93 17.67
CA ASP A 289 -21.18 7.64 18.69
C ASP A 289 -19.70 7.75 18.33
N LEU A 290 -19.22 6.79 17.54
CA LEU A 290 -17.85 6.66 17.08
C LEU A 290 -17.83 5.96 15.71
N VAL A 291 -17.05 6.51 14.78
CA VAL A 291 -16.73 5.90 13.49
C VAL A 291 -15.22 5.73 13.37
N LEU A 292 -14.79 4.55 12.92
CA LEU A 292 -13.38 4.18 12.76
C LEU A 292 -13.06 3.87 11.30
N CYS A 293 -11.92 4.35 10.80
CA CYS A 293 -11.47 4.03 9.45
C CYS A 293 -9.95 4.15 9.23
N SER A 294 -9.46 3.61 8.09
CA SER A 294 -8.05 3.71 7.67
C SER A 294 -7.79 4.97 6.84
N GLY A 295 -6.61 5.59 6.98
CA GLY A 295 -6.21 6.74 6.14
C GLY A 295 -5.59 6.40 4.78
N ASP A 296 -5.04 5.21 4.61
CA ASP A 296 -4.27 4.76 3.44
C ASP A 296 -5.07 3.89 2.46
N LYS A 297 -6.40 3.97 2.57
CA LYS A 297 -7.34 3.29 1.68
C LYS A 297 -8.06 4.32 0.81
N LEU A 298 -9.38 4.43 0.88
CA LEU A 298 -10.19 5.31 0.03
C LEU A 298 -9.91 6.80 0.23
N LEU A 299 -9.38 7.22 1.39
CA LEU A 299 -8.90 8.58 1.59
C LEU A 299 -7.69 8.91 0.68
N GLY A 300 -6.89 7.92 0.29
CA GLY A 300 -5.67 8.15 -0.48
C GLY A 300 -4.56 8.88 0.31
N GLY A 301 -4.58 8.75 1.63
CA GLY A 301 -3.61 9.36 2.55
C GLY A 301 -2.54 8.38 3.04
N PRO A 302 -1.79 8.75 4.09
CA PRO A 302 -0.81 7.85 4.71
C PRO A 302 -1.49 6.83 5.63
N GLN A 303 -0.74 5.82 6.06
CA GLN A 303 -1.24 4.85 7.04
C GLN A 303 -1.55 5.55 8.36
N CYS A 304 -2.81 5.53 8.75
CA CYS A 304 -3.28 5.96 10.07
C CYS A 304 -4.63 5.32 10.40
N GLY A 305 -4.98 5.31 11.68
CA GLY A 305 -6.31 5.00 12.17
C GLY A 305 -7.00 6.29 12.57
N LEU A 306 -8.19 6.52 12.04
CA LEU A 306 -8.99 7.71 12.32
C LEU A 306 -10.14 7.32 13.25
N LEU A 307 -10.31 8.09 14.32
CA LEU A 307 -11.41 7.95 15.26
C LEU A 307 -12.21 9.25 15.24
N LEU A 308 -13.48 9.22 14.83
CA LEU A 308 -14.32 10.42 14.72
C LEU A 308 -15.67 10.18 15.40
N GLY A 309 -16.15 11.13 16.19
CA GLY A 309 -17.40 10.93 16.92
C GLY A 309 -17.73 12.04 17.92
N ARG A 310 -18.47 11.67 18.97
CA ARG A 310 -18.83 12.56 20.07
C ARG A 310 -17.60 13.00 20.87
N SER A 311 -17.63 14.23 21.36
CA SER A 311 -16.52 14.83 22.11
C SER A 311 -16.18 14.03 23.37
N GLU A 312 -17.18 13.61 24.15
CA GLU A 312 -16.94 12.81 25.35
C GLU A 312 -16.34 11.42 25.05
N VAL A 313 -16.68 10.84 23.90
CA VAL A 313 -16.18 9.52 23.49
C VAL A 313 -14.71 9.61 23.10
N ILE A 314 -14.36 10.59 22.27
CA ILE A 314 -12.97 10.84 21.88
C ILE A 314 -12.11 11.20 23.10
N CYS A 315 -12.62 12.04 24.02
CA CYS A 315 -11.89 12.39 25.24
C CYS A 315 -11.56 11.17 26.10
N ARG A 316 -12.49 10.20 26.23
CA ARG A 316 -12.24 8.94 26.94
C ARG A 316 -11.17 8.10 26.26
N ILE A 317 -11.18 8.05 24.94
CA ILE A 317 -10.18 7.31 24.16
C ILE A 317 -8.79 7.94 24.29
N GLU A 318 -8.68 9.27 24.17
CA GLU A 318 -7.40 9.98 24.29
C GLU A 318 -6.78 9.86 25.70
N ALA A 319 -7.61 9.64 26.73
CA ALA A 319 -7.16 9.44 28.10
C ALA A 319 -6.55 8.04 28.35
N ASP A 320 -6.78 7.06 27.47
CA ASP A 320 -6.21 5.72 27.63
C ASP A 320 -4.69 5.74 27.41
N PRO A 321 -3.87 5.13 28.29
CA PRO A 321 -2.42 5.10 28.14
C PRO A 321 -1.91 4.52 26.81
N MET A 322 -2.68 3.62 26.17
CA MET A 322 -2.33 3.05 24.87
C MET A 322 -2.37 4.09 23.75
N MET A 323 -3.05 5.22 23.93
CA MET A 323 -2.97 6.35 22.99
C MET A 323 -1.52 6.81 22.79
N ARG A 324 -0.68 6.73 23.84
CA ARG A 324 0.76 7.06 23.75
C ARG A 324 1.56 6.03 22.97
N ALA A 325 1.21 4.75 23.08
CA ALA A 325 1.87 3.66 22.37
C ALA A 325 1.48 3.62 20.88
N LEU A 326 0.22 3.93 20.57
CA LEU A 326 -0.32 3.99 19.21
C LEU A 326 -0.22 5.38 18.56
N ARG A 327 0.52 6.29 19.20
CA ARG A 327 0.64 7.68 18.74
C ARG A 327 1.28 7.75 17.36
N VAL A 328 0.61 8.45 16.46
CA VAL A 328 1.09 8.71 15.10
C VAL A 328 2.34 9.60 15.08
N ASP A 329 3.24 9.36 14.13
CA ASP A 329 4.49 10.12 13.96
C ASP A 329 4.31 11.44 13.18
N LYS A 330 5.37 12.25 13.09
CA LYS A 330 5.30 13.58 12.45
C LYS A 330 5.12 13.53 10.93
N MET A 331 5.67 12.50 10.28
CA MET A 331 5.61 12.32 8.83
C MET A 331 4.18 11.98 8.43
N THR A 332 3.57 11.00 9.11
CA THR A 332 2.18 10.63 8.88
C THR A 332 1.23 11.80 9.12
N LEU A 333 1.43 12.61 10.18
CA LEU A 333 0.62 13.80 10.41
C LEU A 333 0.73 14.84 9.29
N ALA A 334 1.95 15.11 8.80
CA ALA A 334 2.16 16.07 7.73
C ALA A 334 1.56 15.60 6.39
N ALA A 335 1.73 14.32 6.06
CA ALA A 335 1.09 13.72 4.89
C ALA A 335 -0.45 13.78 5.01
N LEU A 336 -0.99 13.41 6.17
CA LEU A 336 -2.43 13.39 6.40
C LEU A 336 -3.04 14.79 6.33
N GLU A 337 -2.40 15.81 6.93
CA GLU A 337 -2.88 17.19 6.85
C GLU A 337 -2.91 17.67 5.39
N ALA A 338 -1.86 17.43 4.61
CA ALA A 338 -1.80 17.79 3.20
C ALA A 338 -2.89 17.08 2.38
N THR A 339 -3.08 15.77 2.60
CA THR A 339 -4.15 15.00 1.94
C THR A 339 -5.54 15.54 2.29
N LEU A 340 -5.82 15.83 3.56
CA LEU A 340 -7.10 16.38 3.99
C LEU A 340 -7.35 17.78 3.40
N ARG A 341 -6.32 18.62 3.27
CA ARG A 341 -6.43 19.93 2.61
C ARG A 341 -6.75 19.81 1.12
N ILE A 342 -6.25 18.79 0.45
CA ILE A 342 -6.64 18.47 -0.93
C ILE A 342 -8.10 18.01 -0.96
N ALA A 343 -8.48 17.12 -0.03
CA ALA A 343 -9.81 16.52 0.07
C ALA A 343 -10.95 17.52 0.37
N LEU A 344 -10.64 18.70 0.91
CA LEU A 344 -11.63 19.77 1.15
C LEU A 344 -12.30 20.28 -0.13
N ASP A 345 -11.62 20.20 -1.28
CA ASP A 345 -12.18 20.57 -2.59
C ASP A 345 -12.32 19.30 -3.44
N PRO A 346 -13.55 18.79 -3.66
CA PRO A 346 -13.78 17.59 -4.46
C PRO A 346 -13.17 17.64 -5.87
N SER A 347 -13.17 18.82 -6.50
CA SER A 347 -12.63 18.99 -7.84
C SER A 347 -11.11 18.88 -7.86
N ARG A 348 -10.45 19.40 -6.83
CA ARG A 348 -9.00 19.27 -6.64
C ARG A 348 -8.65 17.85 -6.24
N ALA A 349 -9.40 17.24 -5.34
CA ALA A 349 -9.16 15.90 -4.84
C ALA A 349 -9.23 14.83 -5.94
N ALA A 350 -10.19 14.94 -6.86
CA ALA A 350 -10.32 14.04 -8.01
C ALA A 350 -9.09 14.00 -8.93
N ARG A 351 -8.26 15.07 -8.93
CA ARG A 351 -7.03 15.14 -9.73
C ARG A 351 -5.75 15.05 -8.90
N GLY A 352 -5.77 15.53 -7.66
CA GLY A 352 -4.60 15.68 -6.81
C GLY A 352 -4.30 14.46 -5.94
N ILE A 353 -5.32 13.68 -5.57
CA ILE A 353 -5.12 12.42 -4.83
C ILE A 353 -4.91 11.30 -5.85
N PRO A 354 -3.74 10.63 -5.89
CA PRO A 354 -3.40 9.66 -6.94
C PRO A 354 -4.45 8.57 -7.13
N LEU A 355 -4.94 8.00 -6.02
CA LEU A 355 -6.01 7.00 -6.05
C LEU A 355 -7.26 7.53 -6.76
N TRP A 356 -7.67 8.75 -6.46
CA TRP A 356 -8.88 9.33 -7.02
C TRP A 356 -8.70 9.69 -8.49
N ALA A 357 -7.50 10.12 -8.89
CA ALA A 357 -7.14 10.31 -10.28
C ALA A 357 -7.24 8.99 -11.05
N PHE A 358 -6.67 7.89 -10.54
CA PHE A 358 -6.79 6.56 -11.14
C PHE A 358 -8.24 6.13 -11.33
N LEU A 359 -9.08 6.33 -10.31
CA LEU A 359 -10.50 6.02 -10.36
C LEU A 359 -11.28 6.90 -11.35
N SER A 360 -10.86 8.16 -11.52
CA SER A 360 -11.56 9.14 -12.37
C SER A 360 -11.16 9.07 -13.84
N THR A 361 -10.04 8.42 -14.19
CA THR A 361 -9.57 8.35 -15.57
C THR A 361 -10.60 7.65 -16.47
N PRO A 362 -11.08 8.28 -17.57
CA PRO A 362 -12.00 7.64 -18.49
C PRO A 362 -11.40 6.37 -19.11
N VAL A 363 -12.21 5.31 -19.27
CA VAL A 363 -11.71 4.04 -19.84
C VAL A 363 -11.18 4.21 -21.27
N ASP A 364 -11.78 5.10 -22.07
CA ASP A 364 -11.33 5.38 -23.43
C ASP A 364 -9.92 5.98 -23.46
N ARG A 365 -9.57 6.79 -22.45
CA ARG A 365 -8.21 7.31 -22.29
C ARG A 365 -7.21 6.19 -22.00
N LEU A 366 -7.61 5.19 -21.22
CA LEU A 366 -6.76 4.02 -20.98
C LEU A 366 -6.60 3.17 -22.25
N ARG A 367 -7.66 3.01 -23.05
CA ARG A 367 -7.59 2.30 -24.34
C ARG A 367 -6.61 2.98 -25.29
N GLU A 368 -6.71 4.29 -25.45
CA GLU A 368 -5.77 5.07 -26.26
C GLU A 368 -4.31 4.88 -25.80
N ARG A 369 -4.07 4.89 -24.48
CA ARG A 369 -2.74 4.65 -23.90
C ARG A 369 -2.24 3.23 -24.18
N ALA A 370 -3.10 2.23 -23.99
CA ALA A 370 -2.78 0.84 -24.26
C ALA A 370 -2.46 0.62 -25.75
N ASP A 371 -3.22 1.22 -26.67
CA ASP A 371 -2.98 1.15 -28.11
C ASP A 371 -1.62 1.74 -28.49
N ARG A 372 -1.30 2.94 -27.98
CA ARG A 372 0.00 3.57 -28.20
C ARG A 372 1.16 2.73 -27.68
N LEU A 373 1.04 2.23 -26.44
CA LEU A 373 2.08 1.41 -25.82
C LEU A 373 2.24 0.07 -26.57
N ALA A 374 1.15 -0.60 -26.93
CA ALA A 374 1.20 -1.82 -27.73
C ALA A 374 1.83 -1.60 -29.12
N GLY A 375 1.48 -0.49 -29.79
CA GLY A 375 2.10 -0.09 -31.06
C GLY A 375 3.61 0.07 -30.93
N ARG A 376 4.06 0.78 -29.91
CA ARG A 376 5.47 0.97 -29.61
C ARG A 376 6.21 -0.34 -29.38
N LEU A 377 5.63 -1.28 -28.61
CA LEU A 377 6.23 -2.59 -28.37
C LEU A 377 6.34 -3.44 -29.65
N ARG A 378 5.36 -3.34 -30.57
CA ARG A 378 5.41 -4.02 -31.87
C ARG A 378 6.48 -3.42 -32.77
N GLU A 379 6.59 -2.10 -32.83
CA GLU A 379 7.49 -1.39 -33.75
C GLU A 379 8.95 -1.42 -33.27
N GLU A 380 9.20 -1.07 -32.00
CA GLU A 380 10.55 -0.93 -31.45
C GLU A 380 11.16 -2.27 -31.03
N LEU A 381 10.35 -3.18 -30.48
CA LEU A 381 10.82 -4.43 -29.87
C LEU A 381 10.38 -5.69 -30.64
N ARG A 382 9.57 -5.54 -31.69
CA ARG A 382 9.05 -6.65 -32.53
C ARG A 382 8.33 -7.73 -31.72
N LEU A 383 7.61 -7.32 -30.67
CA LEU A 383 6.86 -8.23 -29.80
C LEU A 383 5.43 -8.43 -30.31
N ASP A 384 4.83 -9.58 -29.99
CA ASP A 384 3.39 -9.77 -30.11
C ASP A 384 2.68 -9.06 -28.94
N ALA A 385 2.32 -7.80 -29.16
CA ALA A 385 1.66 -6.94 -28.19
C ALA A 385 0.34 -6.40 -28.74
N THR A 386 -0.72 -6.47 -27.93
CA THR A 386 -2.06 -5.98 -28.28
C THR A 386 -2.67 -5.21 -27.11
N ALA A 387 -3.44 -4.16 -27.42
CA ALA A 387 -4.30 -3.53 -26.42
C ALA A 387 -5.52 -4.41 -26.20
N ALA A 388 -5.97 -4.50 -24.96
CA ALA A 388 -7.14 -5.29 -24.59
C ALA A 388 -7.92 -4.60 -23.46
N ASP A 389 -9.25 -4.63 -23.58
CA ASP A 389 -10.13 -4.29 -22.47
C ASP A 389 -9.83 -5.21 -21.28
N SER A 390 -9.82 -4.63 -20.08
CA SER A 390 -9.54 -5.34 -18.84
C SER A 390 -10.45 -4.86 -17.71
N VAL A 391 -10.38 -5.56 -16.58
CA VAL A 391 -11.05 -5.18 -15.35
C VAL A 391 -10.01 -4.95 -14.28
N ALA A 392 -10.11 -3.80 -13.64
CA ALA A 392 -9.34 -3.40 -12.47
C ALA A 392 -10.23 -3.48 -11.22
N PHE A 393 -9.59 -3.49 -10.04
CA PHE A 393 -10.27 -3.55 -8.76
C PHE A 393 -9.65 -2.55 -7.79
N VAL A 394 -10.48 -1.93 -6.94
CA VAL A 394 -9.98 -1.03 -5.88
C VAL A 394 -8.98 -1.77 -5.00
N GLY A 395 -9.28 -2.98 -4.55
CA GLY A 395 -8.39 -3.78 -3.71
C GLY A 395 -8.24 -3.25 -2.28
N GLY A 396 -7.23 -3.72 -1.56
CA GLY A 396 -6.84 -3.18 -0.25
C GLY A 396 -7.78 -3.48 0.92
N GLY A 397 -8.78 -4.35 0.70
CA GLY A 397 -9.86 -4.57 1.65
C GLY A 397 -10.65 -3.29 1.90
N SER A 398 -11.03 -2.60 0.81
CA SER A 398 -11.99 -1.48 0.84
C SER A 398 -13.29 -1.86 0.14
N ALA A 399 -13.23 -2.23 -1.15
CA ALA A 399 -14.39 -2.65 -1.95
C ALA A 399 -14.02 -3.91 -2.77
N PRO A 400 -14.42 -5.12 -2.34
CA PRO A 400 -13.92 -6.38 -2.91
C PRO A 400 -14.54 -6.74 -4.28
N ASP A 401 -15.80 -6.34 -4.51
CA ASP A 401 -16.57 -6.78 -5.70
C ASP A 401 -16.77 -5.66 -6.75
N GLU A 402 -16.23 -4.47 -6.51
CA GLU A 402 -16.38 -3.34 -7.43
C GLU A 402 -15.39 -3.44 -8.59
N ALA A 403 -15.83 -4.08 -9.67
CA ALA A 403 -15.14 -4.14 -10.95
C ALA A 403 -15.12 -2.76 -11.61
N ILE A 404 -13.93 -2.27 -11.93
CA ILE A 404 -13.70 -1.01 -12.62
C ILE A 404 -13.27 -1.32 -14.06
N PRO A 405 -14.02 -0.87 -15.09
CA PRO A 405 -13.59 -1.00 -16.48
C PRO A 405 -12.19 -0.42 -16.67
N SER A 406 -11.31 -1.13 -17.37
CA SER A 406 -9.92 -0.74 -17.58
C SER A 406 -9.45 -1.13 -18.99
N ALA A 407 -8.21 -0.77 -19.31
CA ALA A 407 -7.50 -1.26 -20.48
C ALA A 407 -6.09 -1.68 -20.09
N SER A 408 -5.58 -2.64 -20.84
CA SER A 408 -4.29 -3.28 -20.60
C SER A 408 -3.53 -3.50 -21.90
N VAL A 409 -2.21 -3.62 -21.78
CA VAL A 409 -1.38 -4.16 -22.84
C VAL A 409 -1.11 -5.63 -22.55
N ARG A 410 -1.47 -6.49 -23.50
CA ARG A 410 -1.19 -7.92 -23.46
C ARG A 410 0.02 -8.21 -24.33
N VAL A 411 1.05 -8.81 -23.75
CA VAL A 411 2.25 -9.26 -24.46
C VAL A 411 2.32 -10.79 -24.43
N ILE A 412 2.37 -11.40 -25.61
CA ILE A 412 2.32 -12.86 -25.79
C ILE A 412 3.75 -13.37 -26.03
N PRO A 413 4.25 -14.31 -25.21
CA PRO A 413 5.51 -14.98 -25.50
C PRO A 413 5.42 -15.95 -26.69
N PRO A 414 6.55 -16.36 -27.31
CA PRO A 414 7.90 -16.19 -26.82
C PRO A 414 8.41 -14.76 -26.96
N LEU A 415 9.04 -14.25 -25.91
CA LEU A 415 9.82 -13.02 -26.01
C LEU A 415 11.20 -13.35 -26.61
N PRO A 416 11.76 -12.50 -27.47
CA PRO A 416 13.17 -12.61 -27.84
C PRO A 416 14.06 -12.51 -26.59
N GLY A 417 15.23 -13.16 -26.62
CA GLY A 417 16.21 -13.07 -25.53
C GLY A 417 16.11 -14.18 -24.47
N PRO A 418 16.68 -13.97 -23.27
CA PRO A 418 16.90 -15.02 -22.28
C PRO A 418 15.65 -15.40 -21.46
N SER A 419 14.56 -14.64 -21.58
CA SER A 419 13.31 -14.85 -20.82
C SER A 419 12.13 -15.16 -21.75
N PRO A 420 12.11 -16.33 -22.44
CA PRO A 420 11.11 -16.62 -23.46
C PRO A 420 9.72 -16.91 -22.89
N GLY A 421 9.58 -17.21 -21.59
CA GLY A 421 8.29 -17.49 -20.95
C GLY A 421 7.74 -16.30 -20.16
N ALA A 422 6.42 -16.23 -20.03
CA ALA A 422 5.76 -15.14 -19.28
C ALA A 422 6.15 -15.12 -17.79
N SER A 423 6.37 -16.29 -17.17
CA SER A 423 6.76 -16.36 -15.75
C SER A 423 8.16 -15.82 -15.52
N GLU A 424 9.11 -16.22 -16.37
CA GLU A 424 10.51 -15.77 -16.33
C GLU A 424 10.61 -14.28 -16.65
N ALA A 425 9.90 -13.81 -17.67
CA ALA A 425 9.84 -12.41 -18.04
C ALA A 425 9.20 -11.56 -16.94
N SER A 426 8.10 -12.02 -16.32
CA SER A 426 7.48 -11.37 -15.17
C SER A 426 8.45 -11.29 -13.98
N ARG A 427 9.25 -12.33 -13.75
CA ARG A 427 10.31 -12.29 -12.72
C ARG A 427 11.38 -11.25 -13.07
N ALA A 428 11.85 -11.22 -14.31
CA ALA A 428 12.86 -10.27 -14.76
C ALA A 428 12.36 -8.81 -14.61
N LEU A 429 11.12 -8.53 -15.02
CA LEU A 429 10.46 -7.23 -14.82
C LEU A 429 10.41 -6.81 -13.36
N ARG A 430 10.09 -7.73 -12.44
CA ARG A 430 10.08 -7.42 -10.99
C ARG A 430 11.47 -7.13 -10.44
N LEU A 431 12.51 -7.74 -11.00
CA LEU A 431 13.91 -7.59 -10.55
C LEU A 431 14.59 -6.35 -11.15
N GLY A 432 14.14 -5.88 -12.31
CA GLY A 432 14.63 -4.71 -13.03
C GLY A 432 14.51 -3.37 -12.28
N SER A 433 14.94 -2.30 -12.94
CA SER A 433 14.91 -0.93 -12.42
C SER A 433 14.41 0.06 -13.50
N PRO A 434 13.16 0.55 -13.41
CA PRO A 434 12.20 0.31 -12.33
C PRO A 434 11.66 -1.13 -12.32
N GLY A 435 11.27 -1.62 -11.14
CA GLY A 435 10.58 -2.90 -11.05
C GLY A 435 9.15 -2.76 -11.56
N VAL A 436 8.72 -3.62 -12.49
CA VAL A 436 7.36 -3.61 -13.04
C VAL A 436 6.59 -4.84 -12.57
N VAL A 437 5.43 -4.64 -11.96
CA VAL A 437 4.56 -5.72 -11.47
C VAL A 437 3.33 -5.82 -12.37
N CYS A 438 3.28 -6.85 -13.19
CA CYS A 438 2.19 -7.16 -14.11
C CYS A 438 1.51 -8.49 -13.73
N ARG A 439 0.36 -8.79 -14.34
CA ARG A 439 -0.29 -10.10 -14.19
C ARG A 439 0.23 -11.09 -15.22
N VAL A 440 0.34 -12.36 -14.83
CA VAL A 440 0.55 -13.49 -15.76
C VAL A 440 -0.74 -14.27 -15.86
N GLN A 441 -1.35 -14.29 -17.04
CA GLN A 441 -2.64 -14.96 -17.25
C GLN A 441 -2.72 -15.53 -18.67
N GLY A 442 -3.12 -16.81 -18.78
CA GLY A 442 -3.25 -17.49 -20.07
C GLY A 442 -1.94 -17.55 -20.86
N GLY A 443 -0.80 -17.66 -20.16
CA GLY A 443 0.53 -17.66 -20.77
C GLY A 443 1.02 -16.31 -21.27
N ALA A 444 0.29 -15.20 -21.04
CA ALA A 444 0.67 -13.85 -21.47
C ALA A 444 0.95 -12.93 -20.27
N LEU A 445 1.71 -11.87 -20.52
CA LEU A 445 1.92 -10.74 -19.60
C LEU A 445 0.82 -9.70 -19.83
N TRP A 446 0.23 -9.20 -18.75
CA TRP A 446 -0.84 -8.20 -18.79
C TRP A 446 -0.46 -6.98 -17.95
N PHE A 447 -0.34 -5.84 -18.62
CA PHE A 447 -0.01 -4.55 -18.01
C PHE A 447 -1.27 -3.69 -17.99
N ASP A 448 -2.00 -3.73 -16.89
CA ASP A 448 -3.21 -2.92 -16.71
C ASP A 448 -2.84 -1.48 -16.35
N LEU A 449 -3.35 -0.50 -17.09
CA LEU A 449 -2.92 0.89 -16.98
C LEU A 449 -3.71 1.70 -15.95
N ARG A 450 -4.69 1.11 -15.26
CA ARG A 450 -5.55 1.82 -14.30
C ARG A 450 -4.77 2.45 -13.15
N ALA A 451 -3.75 1.75 -12.64
CA ALA A 451 -2.89 2.19 -11.54
C ALA A 451 -1.51 2.68 -12.01
N VAL A 452 -1.38 2.97 -13.31
CA VAL A 452 -0.15 3.45 -13.94
C VAL A 452 -0.33 4.93 -14.30
N PRO A 453 0.43 5.86 -13.68
CA PRO A 453 0.55 7.24 -14.12
C PRO A 453 0.90 7.35 -15.62
N GLU A 454 0.36 8.33 -16.34
CA GLU A 454 0.59 8.45 -17.80
C GLU A 454 2.07 8.62 -18.18
N ASP A 455 2.86 9.26 -17.32
CA ASP A 455 4.30 9.47 -17.50
C ASP A 455 5.13 8.18 -17.37
N GLN A 456 4.58 7.13 -16.76
CA GLN A 456 5.25 5.83 -16.59
C GLN A 456 5.03 4.86 -17.76
N ASP A 457 4.20 5.19 -18.76
CA ASP A 457 3.98 4.33 -19.93
C ASP A 457 5.31 4.06 -20.67
N GLY A 458 6.20 5.07 -20.72
CA GLY A 458 7.51 4.95 -21.34
C GLY A 458 8.49 4.04 -20.58
N GLU A 459 8.42 4.07 -19.25
CA GLU A 459 9.24 3.23 -18.36
C GLU A 459 8.86 1.76 -18.48
N ILE A 460 7.56 1.45 -18.64
CA ILE A 460 7.09 0.07 -18.91
C ILE A 460 7.71 -0.46 -20.20
N ALA A 461 7.67 0.33 -21.29
CA ALA A 461 8.27 -0.08 -22.55
C ALA A 461 9.79 -0.29 -22.44
N GLY A 462 10.47 0.59 -21.69
CA GLY A 462 11.90 0.46 -21.40
C GLY A 462 12.23 -0.83 -20.66
N ALA A 463 11.52 -1.12 -19.57
CA ALA A 463 11.72 -2.33 -18.76
C ALA A 463 11.45 -3.61 -19.56
N ILE A 464 10.43 -3.63 -20.42
CA ILE A 464 10.19 -4.76 -21.33
C ILE A 464 11.35 -4.89 -22.33
N GLY A 465 11.86 -3.78 -22.85
CA GLY A 465 13.02 -3.76 -23.75
C GLY A 465 14.28 -4.34 -23.13
N GLU A 466 14.55 -4.06 -21.85
CA GLU A 466 15.65 -4.66 -21.10
C GLU A 466 15.50 -6.18 -21.01
N VAL A 467 14.32 -6.67 -20.61
CA VAL A 467 14.04 -8.11 -20.49
C VAL A 467 14.22 -8.87 -21.81
N VAL A 468 13.89 -8.22 -22.93
CA VAL A 468 14.00 -8.79 -24.28
C VAL A 468 15.46 -8.79 -24.78
N ARG A 469 16.26 -7.80 -24.40
CA ARG A 469 17.65 -7.67 -24.85
C ARG A 469 18.63 -8.49 -24.02
N GLY A 470 18.31 -8.74 -22.75
CA GLY A 470 19.17 -9.45 -21.80
C GLY A 470 19.88 -8.47 -20.89
#